data_AF-A0A7C8I5V3-F1
#
_entry.id   AF-A0A7C8I5V3-F1
#
_cell.length_a   1.000
_cell.length_b   1.000
_cell.length_c   1.000
_cell.angle_alpha   90.00
_cell.angle_beta   90.00
_cell.angle_gamma   90.00
#
_symmetry.space_group_name_H-M   'P 1'
#
loop_
_entity.id
_entity.type
_entity.pdbx_description
1 polymer ?
#
loop_
_entity_poly.entity_id
_entity_poly.type
_entity_poly.pdbx_seq_one_letter_code
_entity_poly.pdbx_strand_id
1 'polypeptide(L)'
;MPRAPPSPSPSQTSHQAQANGMSAAPQNGVPMVNGLASGGQQTDMNHLWGVVQQLSQVLEENRAQTLGIVSGVQAIQARAAEEGGVGALGIREVNGELNAASRMAEIQLLQTQVTAAQKTASELSSSNNALQSLVTDYENALTVLLDKLRPYAYSQTQAIVAHHKHYQTLLDQERATSMQMRLEHAEWQTGLGRVAEYARQALKTQTDSELPLKSEIKELKEENRVLRKLAGWEAKKDGSDDEGEERS
;
A
#
# COMPACT_ATOMS: atom_id res chain seq x y z
N MET A 1 31.38 2.71 -33.80
CA MET A 1 31.08 1.72 -32.75
C MET A 1 29.62 1.88 -32.35
N PRO A 2 28.75 0.85 -32.49
CA PRO A 2 27.34 0.96 -32.14
C PRO A 2 27.14 0.76 -30.64
N ARG A 3 26.36 1.63 -29.99
CA ARG A 3 25.99 1.52 -28.57
C ARG A 3 24.76 0.61 -28.40
N ALA A 4 24.85 -0.34 -27.47
CA ALA A 4 23.76 -1.24 -27.09
C ALA A 4 22.64 -0.52 -26.29
N PRO A 5 21.39 -1.00 -26.35
CA PRO A 5 20.27 -0.44 -25.58
C PRO A 5 20.33 -0.80 -24.09
N PRO A 6 19.77 0.04 -23.19
CA PRO A 6 19.80 -0.21 -21.75
C PRO A 6 18.86 -1.35 -21.33
N SER A 7 19.34 -2.18 -20.41
CA SER A 7 18.63 -3.30 -19.80
C SER A 7 17.59 -2.85 -18.75
N PRO A 8 16.49 -3.61 -18.56
CA PRO A 8 15.47 -3.30 -17.55
C PRO A 8 15.95 -3.66 -16.12
N SER A 9 15.68 -2.76 -15.17
CA SER A 9 15.98 -2.93 -13.74
C SER A 9 15.06 -3.97 -13.05
N PRO A 10 15.54 -4.67 -12.00
CA PRO A 10 14.83 -5.77 -11.38
C PRO A 10 13.77 -5.31 -10.36
N SER A 11 12.60 -5.93 -10.43
CA SER A 11 11.52 -5.84 -9.45
C SER A 11 11.95 -6.42 -8.11
N GLN A 12 11.78 -5.65 -7.04
CA GLN A 12 12.03 -6.08 -5.66
C GLN A 12 10.90 -7.00 -5.19
N THR A 13 11.22 -8.28 -4.93
CA THR A 13 10.35 -9.19 -4.17
C THR A 13 11.00 -9.41 -2.81
N SER A 14 10.34 -8.93 -1.77
CA SER A 14 10.68 -9.17 -0.37
C SER A 14 10.40 -10.62 0.01
N HIS A 15 11.44 -11.39 0.33
CA HIS A 15 11.31 -12.66 1.03
C HIS A 15 12.00 -12.61 2.39
N GLN A 16 11.17 -12.75 3.42
CA GLN A 16 11.53 -12.90 4.83
C GLN A 16 12.27 -14.22 5.08
N ALA A 17 13.15 -14.15 6.06
CA ALA A 17 13.97 -15.24 6.56
C ALA A 17 13.18 -16.26 7.41
N GLN A 18 13.41 -17.54 7.10
CA GLN A 18 13.87 -18.62 7.99
C GLN A 18 13.11 -18.93 9.31
N ALA A 19 12.55 -20.15 9.40
CA ALA A 19 12.75 -21.07 10.55
C ALA A 19 12.14 -22.48 10.29
N ASN A 20 12.87 -23.49 10.77
CA ASN A 20 12.62 -24.94 10.75
C ASN A 20 11.26 -25.41 11.30
N GLY A 21 10.80 -26.58 10.84
CA GLY A 21 9.78 -27.36 11.56
C GLY A 21 9.27 -28.60 10.82
N MET A 22 9.67 -29.76 11.31
CA MET A 22 9.36 -31.12 10.86
C MET A 22 7.85 -31.49 10.86
N SER A 23 7.53 -32.53 10.06
CA SER A 23 6.47 -33.56 10.22
C SER A 23 5.00 -33.26 9.89
N ALA A 24 4.56 -33.90 8.79
CA ALA A 24 3.50 -34.91 8.72
C ALA A 24 2.15 -34.65 9.43
N ALA A 25 1.13 -34.28 8.63
CA ALA A 25 -0.23 -34.78 8.78
C ALA A 25 -0.97 -34.69 7.43
N PRO A 26 -1.75 -35.71 7.03
CA PRO A 26 -2.37 -35.76 5.72
C PRO A 26 -3.53 -34.77 5.61
N GLN A 27 -3.57 -34.10 4.45
CA GLN A 27 -4.71 -33.34 3.93
C GLN A 27 -6.01 -34.13 4.09
N ASN A 28 -6.92 -33.60 4.91
CA ASN A 28 -8.33 -33.97 4.89
C ASN A 28 -9.12 -32.82 4.24
N GLY A 29 -8.93 -32.67 2.93
CA GLY A 29 -9.76 -31.81 2.09
C GLY A 29 -10.92 -32.64 1.53
N VAL A 30 -12.15 -32.34 1.96
CA VAL A 30 -13.38 -32.90 1.39
C VAL A 30 -14.36 -31.73 1.19
N PRO A 31 -15.11 -31.71 0.07
CA PRO A 31 -15.45 -30.49 -0.65
C PRO A 31 -16.76 -29.84 -0.21
N MET A 32 -16.83 -28.54 -0.47
CA MET A 32 -17.99 -27.66 -0.30
C MET A 32 -19.08 -28.01 -1.33
N VAL A 33 -20.19 -28.63 -0.94
CA VAL A 33 -21.52 -28.51 -1.60
C VAL A 33 -22.62 -28.94 -0.61
N ASN A 34 -23.53 -28.00 -0.30
CA ASN A 34 -24.89 -28.17 0.23
C ASN A 34 -25.08 -28.75 1.65
N GLY A 35 -25.23 -27.87 2.65
CA GLY A 35 -25.76 -28.19 3.97
C GLY A 35 -24.94 -27.54 5.08
N LEU A 36 -25.55 -26.62 5.82
CA LEU A 36 -24.98 -25.84 6.92
C LEU A 36 -24.18 -26.72 7.90
N ALA A 37 -22.85 -26.69 7.81
CA ALA A 37 -21.97 -27.18 8.86
C ALA A 37 -22.01 -26.18 10.02
N SER A 38 -22.87 -26.50 10.96
CA SER A 38 -23.29 -25.68 12.07
C SER A 38 -22.17 -25.50 13.12
N GLY A 39 -21.37 -24.44 12.96
CA GLY A 39 -20.51 -23.93 14.04
C GLY A 39 -21.33 -23.53 15.28
N GLY A 40 -22.59 -23.16 15.09
CA GLY A 40 -23.55 -22.91 16.18
C GLY A 40 -23.94 -24.16 16.95
N GLN A 41 -24.20 -25.30 16.29
CA GLN A 41 -24.61 -26.53 16.98
C GLN A 41 -23.48 -27.17 17.78
N GLN A 42 -22.22 -27.05 17.34
CA GLN A 42 -21.10 -27.52 18.16
C GLN A 42 -20.91 -26.66 19.41
N THR A 43 -21.15 -25.35 19.30
CA THR A 43 -21.09 -24.41 20.43
C THR A 43 -22.26 -24.63 21.41
N ASP A 44 -23.46 -24.86 20.89
CA ASP A 44 -24.65 -25.18 21.66
C ASP A 44 -24.53 -26.54 22.37
N MET A 45 -23.94 -27.55 21.73
CA MET A 45 -23.64 -28.83 22.36
C MET A 45 -22.68 -28.69 23.55
N ASN A 46 -21.67 -27.84 23.44
CA ASN A 46 -20.76 -27.55 24.56
C ASN A 46 -21.45 -26.79 25.69
N HIS A 47 -22.38 -25.88 25.36
CA HIS A 47 -23.18 -25.15 26.34
C HIS A 47 -24.17 -26.07 27.07
N LEU A 48 -24.90 -26.92 26.35
CA LEU A 48 -25.80 -27.92 26.92
C LEU A 48 -25.06 -28.89 27.85
N TRP A 49 -23.85 -29.31 27.48
CA TRP A 49 -23.01 -30.13 28.35
C TRP A 49 -22.66 -29.41 29.66
N GLY A 50 -22.31 -28.12 29.60
CA GLY A 50 -22.07 -27.29 30.79
C GLY A 50 -23.30 -27.18 31.70
N VAL A 51 -24.48 -26.96 31.11
CA VAL A 51 -25.75 -26.88 31.86
C VAL A 51 -26.10 -28.22 32.51
N VAL A 52 -25.93 -29.35 31.80
CA VAL A 52 -26.18 -30.69 32.35
C VAL A 52 -25.25 -30.98 33.53
N GLN A 53 -23.98 -30.60 33.42
CA GLN A 53 -23.02 -30.78 34.50
C GLN A 53 -23.37 -29.93 35.74
N GLN A 54 -23.82 -28.69 35.53
CA GLN A 54 -24.31 -27.83 36.61
C GLN A 54 -25.58 -28.40 37.26
N LEU A 55 -26.52 -28.90 36.47
CA LEU A 55 -27.78 -29.49 36.97
C LEU A 55 -27.51 -30.76 37.78
N SER A 56 -26.53 -31.57 37.35
CA SER A 56 -26.08 -32.76 38.10
C SER A 56 -25.50 -32.37 39.46
N GLN A 57 -24.74 -31.28 39.53
CA GLN A 57 -24.17 -30.80 40.80
C GLN A 57 -25.27 -30.32 41.76
N VAL A 58 -26.27 -29.60 41.24
CA VAL A 58 -27.43 -29.14 42.04
C VAL A 58 -28.31 -30.30 42.50
N LEU A 59 -28.45 -31.36 41.70
CA LEU A 59 -29.16 -32.59 42.08
C LEU A 59 -28.45 -33.35 43.20
N GLU A 60 -27.12 -33.47 43.12
CA GLU A 60 -26.32 -34.10 44.17
C GLU A 60 -26.39 -33.29 45.48
N GLU A 61 -26.33 -31.96 45.37
CA GLU A 61 -26.49 -31.07 46.52
C GLU A 61 -27.89 -31.19 47.14
N ASN A 62 -28.95 -31.23 46.33
CA ASN A 62 -30.32 -31.49 46.83
C ASN A 62 -30.44 -32.84 47.52
N ARG A 63 -29.79 -33.88 46.98
CA ARG A 63 -29.78 -35.21 47.59
C ARG A 63 -29.06 -35.18 48.94
N ALA A 64 -27.92 -34.51 49.03
CA ALA A 64 -27.18 -34.33 50.28
C ALA A 64 -27.99 -33.54 51.32
N GLN A 65 -28.66 -32.45 50.92
CA GLN A 65 -29.55 -31.68 51.79
C GLN A 65 -30.74 -32.51 52.26
N THR A 66 -31.35 -33.31 51.38
CA THR A 66 -32.47 -34.19 51.73
C THR A 66 -32.03 -35.29 52.70
N LEU A 67 -30.84 -35.87 52.53
CA LEU A 67 -30.25 -36.80 53.50
C LEU A 67 -29.97 -36.14 54.85
N GLY A 68 -29.55 -34.87 54.85
CA GLY A 68 -29.39 -34.07 56.07
C GLY A 68 -30.72 -33.85 56.79
N ILE A 69 -31.79 -33.57 56.05
CA ILE A 69 -33.14 -33.40 56.60
C ILE A 69 -33.67 -34.72 57.14
N VAL A 70 -33.57 -35.81 56.38
CA VAL A 70 -34.04 -37.14 56.81
C VAL A 70 -33.30 -37.62 58.05
N SER A 71 -31.98 -37.44 58.12
CA SER A 71 -31.19 -37.79 59.33
C SER A 71 -31.55 -36.89 60.52
N GLY A 72 -31.78 -35.60 60.30
CA GLY A 72 -32.29 -34.68 61.32
C GLY A 72 -33.68 -35.08 61.85
N VAL A 73 -34.60 -35.44 60.96
CA VAL A 73 -35.94 -35.94 61.33
C VAL A 73 -35.85 -37.25 62.11
N GLN A 74 -34.96 -38.16 61.72
CA GLN A 74 -34.76 -39.44 62.40
C GLN A 74 -34.15 -39.23 63.79
N ALA A 75 -33.24 -38.27 63.96
CA ALA A 75 -32.68 -37.89 65.26
C ALA A 75 -33.74 -37.26 66.18
N ILE A 76 -34.64 -36.43 65.63
CA ILE A 76 -35.78 -35.86 66.37
C ILE A 76 -36.76 -36.96 66.78
N GLN A 77 -37.04 -37.92 65.88
CA GLN A 77 -37.94 -39.04 66.16
C GLN A 77 -37.37 -40.00 67.21
N ALA A 78 -36.06 -40.29 67.15
CA ALA A 78 -35.38 -41.10 68.16
C ALA A 78 -35.40 -40.42 69.54
N ARG A 79 -35.15 -39.10 69.59
CA ARG A 79 -35.22 -38.32 70.84
C ARG A 79 -36.64 -38.24 71.41
N ALA A 80 -37.65 -38.09 70.54
CA ALA A 80 -39.06 -38.08 70.93
C ALA A 80 -39.56 -39.45 71.44
N ALA A 81 -38.92 -40.55 71.03
CA ALA A 81 -39.22 -41.90 71.51
C ALA A 81 -38.56 -42.20 72.87
N GLU A 82 -37.37 -41.65 73.14
CA GLU A 82 -36.65 -41.84 74.41
C GLU A 82 -37.20 -40.96 75.55
N GLU A 83 -37.73 -39.76 75.28
CA GLU A 83 -38.18 -38.81 76.32
C GLU A 83 -39.67 -38.87 76.69
N GLY A 84 -40.43 -39.86 76.21
CA GLY A 84 -41.79 -40.09 76.70
C GLY A 84 -42.80 -38.99 76.34
N GLY A 85 -43.21 -38.96 75.07
CA GLY A 85 -44.44 -38.28 74.65
C GLY A 85 -44.27 -36.81 74.23
N VAL A 86 -44.76 -36.52 73.03
CA VAL A 86 -44.63 -35.25 72.27
C VAL A 86 -45.52 -34.11 72.84
N GLY A 87 -45.86 -34.17 74.13
CA GLY A 87 -46.92 -33.35 74.72
C GLY A 87 -46.40 -32.30 75.70
N ALA A 88 -46.11 -31.11 75.21
CA ALA A 88 -46.33 -29.84 75.91
C ALA A 88 -45.24 -29.21 76.81
N LEU A 89 -44.07 -29.79 77.10
CA LEU A 89 -43.06 -29.06 77.91
C LEU A 89 -41.76 -28.63 77.21
N GLY A 90 -41.34 -29.28 76.12
CA GLY A 90 -40.17 -28.83 75.34
C GLY A 90 -40.52 -28.10 74.05
N ILE A 91 -41.70 -28.34 73.49
CA ILE A 91 -41.98 -27.99 72.09
C ILE A 91 -42.39 -26.53 71.91
N ARG A 92 -42.90 -25.83 72.94
CA ARG A 92 -43.37 -24.45 72.82
C ARG A 92 -42.29 -23.40 73.05
N GLU A 93 -41.42 -23.58 74.03
CA GLU A 93 -40.26 -22.70 74.26
C GLU A 93 -39.17 -22.97 73.21
N VAL A 94 -38.91 -24.24 72.89
CA VAL A 94 -37.96 -24.58 71.82
C VAL A 94 -38.51 -24.22 70.43
N ASN A 95 -39.82 -24.35 70.11
CA ASN A 95 -40.30 -23.78 68.83
C ASN A 95 -40.28 -22.25 68.79
N GLY A 96 -40.46 -21.54 69.90
CA GLY A 96 -40.38 -20.07 69.90
C GLY A 96 -38.95 -19.58 69.68
N GLU A 97 -38.00 -20.18 70.39
CA GLU A 97 -36.58 -19.83 70.35
C GLU A 97 -35.86 -20.39 69.12
N LEU A 98 -36.14 -21.63 68.70
CA LEU A 98 -35.57 -22.22 67.48
C LEU A 98 -36.07 -21.45 66.23
N ASN A 99 -37.30 -20.93 66.27
CA ASN A 99 -37.90 -20.15 65.18
C ASN A 99 -37.48 -18.66 65.23
N ALA A 100 -37.02 -18.16 66.38
CA ALA A 100 -36.37 -16.85 66.49
C ALA A 100 -34.89 -16.92 66.07
N ALA A 101 -34.17 -17.95 66.52
CA ALA A 101 -32.79 -18.22 66.15
C ALA A 101 -32.65 -18.56 64.66
N SER A 102 -33.56 -19.35 64.09
CA SER A 102 -33.58 -19.64 62.64
C SER A 102 -33.84 -18.37 61.82
N ARG A 103 -34.79 -17.52 62.23
CA ARG A 103 -35.04 -16.22 61.59
C ARG A 103 -33.85 -15.27 61.71
N MET A 104 -33.17 -15.24 62.85
CA MET A 104 -31.95 -14.43 63.01
C MET A 104 -30.82 -14.94 62.09
N ALA A 105 -30.63 -16.26 61.98
CA ALA A 105 -29.66 -16.85 61.06
C ALA A 105 -30.02 -16.57 59.59
N GLU A 106 -31.31 -16.64 59.23
CA GLU A 106 -31.79 -16.30 57.89
C GLU A 106 -31.59 -14.81 57.56
N ILE A 107 -31.87 -13.90 58.51
CA ILE A 107 -31.62 -12.47 58.34
C ILE A 107 -30.12 -12.19 58.14
N GLN A 108 -29.25 -12.87 58.89
CA GLN A 108 -27.80 -12.75 58.71
C GLN A 108 -27.34 -13.29 57.35
N LEU A 109 -27.89 -14.43 56.91
CA LEU A 109 -27.62 -14.99 55.59
C LEU A 109 -28.06 -14.02 54.48
N LEU A 110 -29.27 -13.45 54.59
CA LEU A 110 -29.76 -12.46 53.63
C LEU A 110 -28.91 -11.18 53.65
N GLN A 111 -28.49 -10.69 54.82
CA GLN A 111 -27.59 -9.53 54.92
C GLN A 111 -26.23 -9.79 54.26
N THR A 112 -25.63 -10.96 54.48
CA THR A 112 -24.37 -11.34 53.83
C THR A 112 -24.53 -11.45 52.32
N GLN A 113 -25.63 -12.04 51.84
CA GLN A 113 -25.93 -12.12 50.41
C GLN A 113 -26.17 -10.75 49.78
N VAL A 114 -26.93 -9.87 50.44
CA VAL A 114 -27.15 -8.48 49.97
C VAL A 114 -25.84 -7.71 49.92
N THR A 115 -24.99 -7.84 50.94
CA THR A 115 -23.68 -7.16 50.97
C THR A 115 -22.76 -7.68 49.86
N ALA A 116 -22.74 -9.00 49.63
CA ALA A 116 -21.99 -9.59 48.54
C ALA A 116 -22.49 -9.12 47.16
N ALA A 117 -23.81 -9.08 46.95
CA ALA A 117 -24.42 -8.59 45.71
C ALA A 117 -24.16 -7.09 45.48
N GLN A 118 -24.18 -6.27 46.53
CA GLN A 118 -23.84 -4.85 46.43
C GLN A 118 -22.36 -4.66 46.06
N LYS A 119 -21.47 -5.47 46.65
CA LYS A 119 -20.05 -5.44 46.30
C LYS A 119 -19.83 -5.79 44.83
N THR A 120 -20.41 -6.89 44.36
CA THR A 120 -20.27 -7.29 42.94
C THR A 120 -20.88 -6.27 42.00
N ALA A 121 -22.04 -5.69 42.35
CA ALA A 121 -22.64 -4.60 41.55
C ALA A 121 -21.74 -3.37 41.47
N SER A 122 -21.06 -3.00 42.58
CA SER A 122 -20.12 -1.89 42.58
C SER A 122 -18.87 -2.16 41.72
N GLU A 123 -18.35 -3.39 41.77
CA GLU A 123 -17.21 -3.81 40.94
C GLU A 123 -17.57 -3.83 39.46
N LEU A 124 -18.75 -4.38 39.12
CA LEU A 124 -19.26 -4.37 37.74
C LEU A 124 -19.50 -2.95 37.23
N SER A 125 -20.03 -2.06 38.06
CA SER A 125 -20.23 -0.65 37.71
C SER A 125 -18.90 0.05 37.45
N SER A 126 -17.90 -0.16 38.32
CA SER A 126 -16.54 0.36 38.11
C SER A 126 -15.93 -0.14 36.81
N SER A 127 -16.05 -1.44 36.52
CA SER A 127 -15.55 -2.05 35.30
C SER A 127 -16.24 -1.48 34.06
N ASN A 128 -17.56 -1.33 34.10
CA ASN A 128 -18.33 -0.76 33.00
C ASN A 128 -17.94 0.71 32.74
N ASN A 129 -17.76 1.51 33.79
CA ASN A 129 -17.29 2.89 33.65
C ASN A 129 -15.88 2.96 33.03
N ALA A 130 -14.97 2.06 33.41
CA ALA A 130 -13.63 1.99 32.83
C ALA A 130 -13.68 1.60 31.34
N LEU A 131 -14.53 0.64 30.97
CA LEU A 131 -14.73 0.25 29.57
C LEU A 131 -15.36 1.38 28.75
N GLN A 132 -16.34 2.10 29.29
CA GLN A 132 -16.93 3.26 28.62
C GLN A 132 -15.89 4.35 28.37
N SER A 133 -15.05 4.67 29.36
CA SER A 133 -13.94 5.62 29.19
C SER A 133 -13.00 5.18 28.07
N LEU A 134 -12.63 3.90 28.04
CA LEU A 134 -11.75 3.36 27.01
C LEU A 134 -12.37 3.44 25.60
N VAL A 135 -13.68 3.18 25.48
CA VAL A 135 -14.40 3.35 24.20
C VAL A 135 -14.35 4.81 23.75
N THR A 136 -14.63 5.76 24.65
CA THR A 136 -14.55 7.18 24.33
C THR A 136 -13.14 7.60 23.91
N ASP A 137 -12.09 7.06 24.55
CA ASP A 137 -10.70 7.33 24.15
C ASP A 137 -10.39 6.78 22.76
N TYR A 138 -10.88 5.59 22.42
CA TYR A 138 -10.74 5.04 21.07
C TYR A 138 -11.49 5.84 20.01
N GLU A 139 -12.71 6.29 20.31
CA GLU A 139 -13.50 7.13 19.41
C GLU A 139 -12.79 8.47 19.13
N ASN A 140 -12.24 9.08 20.18
CA ASN A 140 -11.44 10.30 20.06
C ASN A 140 -10.18 10.07 19.22
N ALA A 141 -9.44 8.99 19.50
CA ALA A 141 -8.23 8.64 18.77
C ALA A 141 -8.53 8.40 17.28
N LEU A 142 -9.60 7.65 16.97
CA LEU A 142 -10.03 7.41 15.59
C LEU A 142 -10.45 8.69 14.88
N THR A 143 -11.13 9.59 15.57
CA THR A 143 -11.53 10.88 15.01
C THR A 143 -10.30 11.70 14.62
N VAL A 144 -9.31 11.81 15.50
CA VAL A 144 -8.05 12.52 15.21
C VAL A 144 -7.29 11.83 14.07
N LEU A 145 -7.24 10.49 14.06
CA LEU A 145 -6.57 9.73 13.02
C LEU A 145 -7.21 9.99 11.65
N LEU A 146 -8.53 9.96 11.56
CA LEU A 146 -9.27 10.25 10.33
C LEU A 146 -9.09 11.69 9.86
N ASP A 147 -9.09 12.64 10.79
CA ASP A 147 -8.85 14.07 10.51
C ASP A 147 -7.45 14.33 9.94
N LYS A 148 -6.46 13.51 10.26
CA LYS A 148 -5.10 13.63 9.69
C LYS A 148 -4.90 12.77 8.44
N LEU A 149 -5.45 11.56 8.42
CA LEU A 149 -5.26 10.60 7.34
C LEU A 149 -5.89 11.07 6.03
N ARG A 150 -7.12 11.60 6.08
CA ARG A 150 -7.83 12.07 4.88
C ARG A 150 -7.07 13.18 4.15
N PRO A 151 -6.69 14.31 4.81
CA PRO A 151 -5.93 15.36 4.14
C PRO A 151 -4.53 14.89 3.73
N TYR A 152 -3.87 14.03 4.51
CA TYR A 152 -2.58 13.47 4.11
C TYR A 152 -2.68 12.65 2.82
N ALA A 153 -3.61 11.71 2.73
CA ALA A 153 -3.82 10.89 1.55
C ALA A 153 -4.13 11.75 0.32
N TYR A 154 -5.02 12.74 0.48
CA TYR A 154 -5.36 13.67 -0.58
C TYR A 154 -4.15 14.49 -1.05
N SER A 155 -3.41 15.11 -0.13
CA SER A 155 -2.21 15.88 -0.41
C SER A 155 -1.14 15.02 -1.10
N GLN A 156 -0.98 13.78 -0.67
CA GLN A 156 -0.02 12.86 -1.25
C GLN A 156 -0.38 12.49 -2.69
N THR A 157 -1.64 12.14 -2.95
CA THR A 157 -2.11 11.87 -4.32
C THR A 157 -1.94 13.11 -5.21
N GLN A 158 -2.26 14.30 -4.69
CA GLN A 158 -2.09 15.56 -5.41
C GLN A 158 -0.61 15.81 -5.76
N ALA A 159 0.31 15.57 -4.82
CA ALA A 159 1.75 15.72 -5.05
C ALA A 159 2.23 14.75 -6.15
N ILE A 160 1.84 13.48 -6.09
CA ILE A 160 2.20 12.47 -7.11
C ILE A 160 1.71 12.89 -8.50
N VAL A 161 0.45 13.34 -8.61
CA VAL A 161 -0.12 13.82 -9.88
C VAL A 161 0.62 15.06 -10.37
N ALA A 162 0.96 16.00 -9.48
CA ALA A 162 1.72 17.19 -9.82
C ALA A 162 3.12 16.83 -10.35
N HIS A 163 3.81 15.87 -9.73
CA HIS A 163 5.09 15.37 -10.20
C HIS A 163 4.98 14.73 -11.60
N HIS A 164 4.01 13.85 -11.81
CA HIS A 164 3.80 13.25 -13.13
C HIS A 164 3.52 14.30 -14.20
N LYS A 165 2.65 15.27 -13.91
CA LYS A 165 2.35 16.38 -14.84
C LYS A 165 3.60 17.22 -15.12
N HIS A 166 4.41 17.50 -14.11
CA HIS A 166 5.64 18.27 -14.26
C HIS A 166 6.66 17.54 -15.15
N TYR A 167 6.93 16.26 -14.88
CA TYR A 167 7.85 15.48 -15.71
C TYR A 167 7.34 15.28 -17.12
N GLN A 168 6.03 15.08 -17.31
CA GLN A 168 5.43 15.02 -18.64
C GLN A 168 5.65 16.34 -19.40
N THR A 169 5.43 17.47 -18.74
CA THR A 169 5.67 18.79 -19.34
C THR A 169 7.14 18.97 -19.72
N LEU A 170 8.07 18.55 -18.85
CA LEU A 170 9.50 18.64 -19.12
C LEU A 170 9.92 17.75 -20.31
N LEU A 171 9.37 16.53 -20.41
CA LEU A 171 9.62 15.64 -21.54
C LEU A 171 9.09 16.22 -22.86
N ASP A 172 7.91 16.83 -22.83
CA ASP A 172 7.33 17.44 -24.02
C ASP A 172 8.10 18.70 -24.44
N GLN A 173 8.60 19.48 -23.48
CA GLN A 173 9.53 20.59 -23.75
C GLN A 173 10.82 20.10 -24.40
N GLU A 174 11.47 19.06 -23.87
CA GLU A 174 12.69 18.48 -24.46
C GLU A 174 12.47 17.93 -25.87
N ARG A 175 11.32 17.29 -26.11
CA ARG A 175 10.94 16.84 -27.46
C ARG A 175 10.75 18.02 -28.41
N ALA A 176 10.11 19.09 -27.95
CA ALA A 176 9.89 20.29 -28.74
C ALA A 176 11.21 21.01 -29.07
N THR A 177 12.11 21.18 -28.10
CA THR A 177 13.44 21.77 -28.31
C THR A 177 14.28 20.92 -29.25
N SER A 178 14.27 19.60 -29.06
CA SER A 178 14.96 18.65 -29.95
C SER A 178 14.43 18.71 -31.38
N MET A 179 13.11 18.81 -31.57
CA MET A 179 12.49 18.97 -32.88
C MET A 179 12.87 20.30 -33.51
N GLN A 180 12.83 21.39 -32.74
CA GLN A 180 13.21 22.72 -33.19
C GLN A 180 14.67 22.77 -33.67
N MET A 181 15.61 22.20 -32.91
CA MET A 181 17.02 22.14 -33.33
C MET A 181 17.21 21.34 -34.63
N ARG A 182 16.43 20.27 -34.85
CA ARG A 182 16.49 19.51 -36.10
C ARG A 182 15.93 20.30 -37.29
N LEU A 183 14.85 21.04 -37.08
CA LEU A 183 14.29 21.93 -38.11
C LEU A 183 15.28 23.03 -38.46
N GLU A 184 15.86 23.69 -37.47
CA GLU A 184 16.88 24.71 -37.67
C GLU A 184 18.09 24.13 -38.43
N HIS A 185 18.60 22.96 -38.03
CA HIS A 185 19.69 22.31 -38.74
C HIS A 185 19.33 22.00 -40.20
N ALA A 186 18.12 21.52 -40.47
CA ALA A 186 17.65 21.29 -41.83
C ALA A 186 17.60 22.61 -42.64
N GLU A 187 17.11 23.70 -42.04
CA GLU A 187 17.11 25.03 -42.67
C GLU A 187 18.53 25.50 -42.99
N TRP A 188 19.48 25.40 -42.04
CA TRP A 188 20.89 25.72 -42.27
C TRP A 188 21.51 24.86 -43.39
N GLN A 189 21.24 23.57 -43.41
CA GLN A 189 21.74 22.67 -44.47
C GLN A 189 21.18 23.05 -45.84
N THR A 190 19.89 23.39 -45.94
CA THR A 190 19.29 23.87 -47.19
C THR A 190 19.85 25.23 -47.61
N GLY A 191 20.08 26.14 -46.66
CA GLY A 191 20.69 27.46 -46.90
C GLY A 191 22.12 27.33 -47.41
N LEU A 192 22.93 26.48 -46.78
CA LEU A 192 24.29 26.18 -47.24
C LEU A 192 24.31 25.54 -48.63
N GLY A 193 23.36 24.64 -48.91
CA GLY A 193 23.17 24.06 -50.24
C GLY A 193 22.92 25.12 -51.32
N ARG A 194 22.04 26.10 -51.05
CA ARG A 194 21.79 27.24 -51.95
C ARG A 194 23.02 28.11 -52.14
N VAL A 195 23.75 28.44 -51.07
CA VAL A 195 24.99 29.23 -51.17
C VAL A 195 26.04 28.50 -52.00
N ALA A 196 26.23 27.19 -51.79
CA ALA A 196 27.15 26.39 -52.58
C ALA A 196 26.72 26.28 -54.06
N GLU A 197 25.42 26.28 -54.34
CA GLU A 197 24.90 26.35 -55.69
C GLU A 197 25.18 27.72 -56.33
N TYR A 198 24.89 28.83 -55.63
CA TYR A 198 25.20 30.18 -56.11
C TYR A 198 26.70 30.40 -56.33
N ALA A 199 27.57 29.90 -55.46
CA ALA A 199 29.01 29.98 -55.63
C ALA A 199 29.48 29.25 -56.90
N ARG A 200 28.95 28.05 -57.15
CA ARG A 200 29.23 27.28 -58.38
C ARG A 200 28.69 27.96 -59.62
N GLN A 201 27.49 28.54 -59.55
CA GLN A 201 26.91 29.32 -60.64
C GLN A 201 27.74 30.57 -60.94
N ALA A 202 28.17 31.32 -59.91
CA ALA A 202 29.01 32.50 -60.06
C ALA A 202 30.36 32.17 -60.73
N LEU A 203 31.04 31.11 -60.25
CA LEU A 203 32.29 30.64 -60.87
C LEU A 203 32.07 30.25 -62.34
N LYS A 204 30.98 29.52 -62.63
CA LYS A 204 30.65 29.15 -64.01
C LYS A 204 30.41 30.38 -64.89
N THR A 205 29.65 31.36 -64.40
CA THR A 205 29.40 32.60 -65.17
C THR A 205 30.69 33.40 -65.40
N GLN A 206 31.61 33.41 -64.43
CA GLN A 206 32.92 34.02 -64.58
C GLN A 206 33.72 33.31 -65.67
N THR A 207 33.84 31.97 -65.60
CA THR A 207 34.55 31.20 -66.63
C THR A 207 33.93 31.38 -68.01
N ASP A 208 32.59 31.37 -68.10
CA ASP A 208 31.85 31.56 -69.35
C ASP A 208 32.09 32.96 -69.93
N SER A 209 32.26 33.99 -69.09
CA SER A 209 32.60 35.35 -69.51
C SER A 209 34.06 35.53 -69.95
N GLU A 210 34.99 34.79 -69.35
CA GLU A 210 36.42 34.87 -69.67
C GLU A 210 36.79 34.09 -70.96
N LEU A 211 36.10 33.00 -71.26
CA LEU A 211 36.34 32.16 -72.44
C LEU A 211 36.37 32.92 -73.78
N PRO A 212 35.39 33.78 -74.13
CA PRO A 212 35.43 34.53 -75.39
C PRO A 212 36.59 35.53 -75.43
N LEU A 213 36.87 36.22 -74.32
CA LEU A 213 37.99 37.15 -74.22
C LEU A 213 39.33 36.42 -74.41
N LYS A 214 39.50 35.25 -73.77
CA LYS A 214 40.67 34.39 -73.95
C LYS A 214 40.81 33.86 -75.38
N SER A 215 39.69 33.59 -76.07
CA SER A 215 39.69 33.20 -77.49
C SER A 215 40.10 34.35 -78.40
N GLU A 216 39.53 35.53 -78.20
CA GLU A 216 39.84 36.74 -78.97
C GLU A 216 41.31 37.15 -78.81
N ILE A 217 41.84 37.12 -77.58
CA ILE A 217 43.27 37.38 -77.33
C ILE A 217 44.16 36.39 -78.10
N LYS A 218 43.78 35.11 -78.16
CA LYS A 218 44.54 34.11 -78.92
C LYS A 218 44.49 34.39 -80.42
N GLU A 219 43.32 34.68 -80.97
CA GLU A 219 43.14 35.04 -82.38
C GLU A 219 43.94 36.30 -82.75
N LEU A 220 43.85 37.35 -81.94
CA LEU A 220 44.63 38.58 -82.12
C LEU A 220 46.14 38.33 -82.02
N LYS A 221 46.59 37.46 -81.09
CA LYS A 221 48.01 37.05 -80.99
C LYS A 221 48.47 36.35 -82.26
N GLU A 222 47.65 35.47 -82.83
CA GLU A 222 47.95 34.76 -84.08
C GLU A 222 47.98 35.71 -85.29
N GLU A 223 47.01 36.62 -85.41
CA GLU A 223 46.99 37.64 -86.45
C GLU A 223 48.22 38.53 -86.37
N ASN A 224 48.54 39.05 -85.17
CA ASN A 224 49.74 39.88 -84.97
C ASN A 224 51.02 39.12 -85.36
N ARG A 225 51.10 37.82 -85.06
CA ARG A 225 52.22 36.97 -85.47
C ARG A 225 52.34 36.87 -86.99
N VAL A 226 51.23 36.70 -87.71
CA VAL A 226 51.21 36.63 -89.18
C VAL A 226 51.58 37.98 -89.80
N LEU A 227 50.99 39.08 -89.31
CA LEU A 227 51.27 40.43 -89.79
C LEU A 227 52.74 40.82 -89.61
N ARG A 228 53.34 40.49 -88.45
CA ARG A 228 54.78 40.72 -88.21
C ARG A 228 55.66 39.96 -89.19
N LYS A 229 55.33 38.70 -89.49
CA LYS A 229 56.04 37.91 -90.51
C LYS A 229 55.95 38.56 -91.88
N LEU A 230 54.78 39.08 -92.26
CA LEU A 230 54.57 39.74 -93.56
C LEU A 230 55.32 41.08 -93.66
N ALA A 231 55.41 41.83 -92.56
CA ALA A 231 56.15 43.10 -92.49
C ALA A 231 57.68 42.92 -92.37
N GLY A 232 58.19 41.68 -92.35
CA GLY A 232 59.63 41.39 -92.24
C GLY A 232 60.22 41.70 -90.87
N TRP A 233 59.40 41.83 -89.83
CA TRP A 233 59.84 42.03 -88.46
C TRP A 233 60.05 40.67 -87.78
N GLU A 234 61.15 40.51 -87.02
CA GLU A 234 61.44 39.25 -86.34
C GLU A 234 60.28 38.86 -85.43
N ALA A 235 59.89 37.57 -85.46
CA ALA A 235 58.85 37.07 -84.59
C ALA A 235 59.29 37.31 -83.15
N LYS A 236 58.51 38.07 -82.38
CA LYS A 236 58.73 38.17 -80.93
C LYS A 236 58.75 36.74 -80.40
N LYS A 237 59.88 36.29 -79.84
CA LYS A 237 59.95 34.96 -79.19
C LYS A 237 58.78 34.89 -78.21
N ASP A 238 58.07 33.77 -78.25
CA ASP A 238 57.07 33.40 -77.24
C ASP A 238 57.81 33.21 -75.91
N GLY A 239 58.20 34.31 -75.29
CA GLY A 239 58.86 34.40 -74.01
C GLY A 239 57.82 34.77 -72.97
N SER A 240 57.34 33.74 -72.26
CA SER A 240 57.46 33.69 -70.80
C SER A 240 57.20 35.02 -70.06
N ASP A 241 55.95 35.49 -70.06
CA ASP A 241 55.52 36.56 -69.14
C ASP A 241 54.04 36.40 -68.71
N ASP A 242 53.52 35.17 -68.73
CA ASP A 242 52.12 34.84 -68.35
C ASP A 242 52.07 33.78 -67.23
N GLU A 243 53.10 33.71 -66.38
CA GLU A 243 53.15 32.89 -65.16
C GLU A 243 52.99 33.76 -63.89
N GLY A 244 52.30 34.91 -64.01
CA GLY A 244 52.36 35.98 -63.01
C GLY A 244 51.07 36.33 -62.26
N GLU A 245 49.89 35.83 -62.60
CA GLU A 245 48.64 36.33 -62.02
C GLU A 245 47.60 35.23 -61.66
N GLU A 246 48.06 34.12 -61.09
CA GLU A 246 47.20 33.23 -60.29
C GLU A 246 47.62 33.26 -58.81
N ARG A 247 47.35 34.38 -58.13
CA ARG A 247 47.34 34.45 -56.66
C ARG A 247 46.46 35.60 -56.18
N SER A 248 45.21 35.31 -55.83
CA SER A 248 44.39 35.90 -54.74
C SER A 248 43.02 35.25 -54.74
#